data_AF-A0A433B2Z3-F1
#
_entry.id   AF-A0A433B2Z3-F1
#
_cell.length_a   1.000
_cell.length_b   1.000
_cell.length_c   1.000
_cell.angle_alpha   90.00
_cell.angle_beta   90.00
_cell.angle_gamma   90.00
#
_symmetry.space_group_name_H-M   'P 1'
#
loop_
_entity.id
_entity.type
_entity.pdbx_description
1 polymer ?
#
loop_
_entity_poly.entity_id
_entity_poly.type
_entity_poly.pdbx_seq_one_letter_code
_entity_poly.pdbx_strand_id
1 'polypeptide(L)'
;MTFVAAGCAGNEAALGDPALGMKCVDDSHVCISQRKMVFDSYMADSSRAWVNHPAGPHEYASGVRLMAFSKKRKELNCNELARGKAEADRGPSALSGGGYLGLTTAQIARGAMLAREVSRELAQEMARRCR
;
A
#
# COMPACT_ATOMS: atom_id res chain seq x y z
N MET A 1 5.00 -44.85 20.65
CA MET A 1 6.22 -44.41 19.95
C MET A 1 5.95 -44.58 18.45
N THR A 2 5.95 -43.60 17.56
CA THR A 2 6.27 -42.18 17.60
C THR A 2 5.63 -41.62 16.31
N PHE A 3 4.98 -40.45 16.38
CA PHE A 3 4.40 -39.77 15.22
C PHE A 3 5.51 -39.21 14.33
N VAL A 4 5.40 -39.37 13.01
CA VAL A 4 6.18 -38.57 12.05
C VAL A 4 5.21 -37.65 11.34
N ALA A 5 5.10 -36.43 11.87
CA ALA A 5 4.46 -35.32 11.18
C ALA A 5 5.41 -34.83 10.07
N ALA A 6 5.00 -34.95 8.82
CA ALA A 6 5.65 -34.30 7.70
C ALA A 6 5.48 -32.78 7.88
N GLY A 7 6.56 -32.11 8.31
CA GLY A 7 6.61 -30.66 8.41
C GLY A 7 6.50 -30.04 7.03
N CYS A 8 5.51 -29.19 6.83
CA CYS A 8 5.53 -28.19 5.77
C CYS A 8 6.76 -27.31 6.01
N ALA A 9 7.77 -27.42 5.14
CA ALA A 9 8.81 -26.40 5.00
C ALA A 9 8.16 -25.17 4.35
N GLY A 10 7.32 -24.47 5.12
CA GLY A 10 6.94 -23.10 4.82
C GLY A 10 8.17 -22.24 5.03
N ASN A 11 8.60 -21.52 4.00
CA ASN A 11 9.58 -20.46 4.15
C ASN A 11 9.00 -19.38 5.07
N GLU A 12 9.26 -19.51 6.37
CA GLU A 12 8.87 -18.55 7.40
C GLU A 12 9.65 -17.21 7.27
N ALA A 13 10.57 -17.12 6.31
CA ALA A 13 11.27 -15.89 5.95
C ALA A 13 10.51 -14.99 4.95
N ALA A 14 9.37 -15.42 4.40
CA ALA A 14 8.58 -14.61 3.46
C ALA A 14 7.45 -13.79 4.11
N LEU A 15 7.24 -13.93 5.43
CA LEU A 15 6.24 -13.19 6.20
C LEU A 15 6.86 -12.13 7.15
N GLY A 16 8.17 -11.91 7.07
CA GLY A 16 8.92 -11.20 8.13
C GLY A 16 9.32 -9.75 7.88
N ASP A 17 9.23 -9.23 6.66
CA ASP A 17 9.55 -7.81 6.42
C ASP A 17 8.62 -7.16 5.37
N PRO A 18 7.54 -6.48 5.82
CA PRO A 18 6.70 -5.65 4.96
C PRO A 18 7.49 -4.61 4.15
N ALA A 19 8.70 -4.24 4.59
CA ALA A 19 9.52 -3.25 3.92
C ALA A 19 10.19 -3.78 2.63
N LEU A 20 10.36 -5.09 2.45
CA LEU A 20 11.01 -5.65 1.25
C LEU A 20 10.18 -5.43 -0.01
N GLY A 21 8.85 -5.54 0.08
CA GLY A 21 7.95 -5.29 -1.06
C GLY A 21 7.69 -3.81 -1.35
N MET A 22 8.19 -2.92 -0.50
CA MET A 22 7.87 -1.49 -0.53
C MET A 22 9.08 -0.59 -0.80
N LYS A 23 10.30 -1.12 -0.74
CA LYS A 23 11.54 -0.44 -1.15
C LYS A 23 11.74 -0.37 -2.67
N CYS A 24 11.05 -1.23 -3.42
CA CYS A 24 11.21 -1.41 -4.85
C CYS A 24 10.20 -0.54 -5.63
N VAL A 25 10.68 0.47 -6.38
CA VAL A 25 9.83 1.50 -7.03
C VAL A 25 10.09 1.58 -8.55
N ASP A 26 10.97 0.74 -9.08
CA ASP A 26 11.17 0.62 -10.53
C ASP A 26 10.16 -0.35 -11.18
N ASP A 27 10.18 -0.38 -12.51
CA ASP A 27 9.26 -1.17 -13.33
C ASP A 27 9.86 -2.53 -13.74
N SER A 28 10.91 -3.00 -13.05
CA SER A 28 11.44 -4.35 -13.22
C SER A 28 10.42 -5.41 -12.79
N HIS A 29 10.51 -6.60 -13.38
CA HIS A 29 9.65 -7.74 -13.01
C HIS A 29 9.75 -8.10 -11.51
N VAL A 30 10.92 -7.86 -10.89
CA VAL A 30 11.13 -8.10 -9.46
C VAL A 30 10.33 -7.09 -8.63
N CYS A 31 10.46 -5.78 -8.90
CA CYS A 31 9.67 -4.77 -8.19
C CYS A 31 8.17 -4.93 -8.41
N ILE A 32 7.74 -5.27 -9.62
CA ILE A 32 6.31 -5.46 -9.92
C ILE A 32 5.76 -6.67 -9.16
N SER A 33 6.48 -7.81 -9.14
CA SER A 33 6.02 -9.01 -8.43
C SER A 33 5.95 -8.78 -6.92
N GLN A 34 6.94 -8.10 -6.35
CA GLN A 34 6.97 -7.72 -4.94
C GLN A 34 5.81 -6.77 -4.57
N ARG A 35 5.58 -5.71 -5.35
CA ARG A 35 4.46 -4.79 -5.14
C ARG A 35 3.11 -5.51 -5.26
N LYS A 36 3.00 -6.45 -6.20
CA LYS A 36 1.80 -7.28 -6.37
C LYS A 36 1.54 -8.17 -5.16
N MET A 37 2.57 -8.81 -4.59
CA MET A 37 2.40 -9.63 -3.38
C MET A 37 1.85 -8.81 -2.20
N VAL A 38 2.40 -7.61 -1.98
CA VAL A 38 1.91 -6.71 -0.92
C VAL A 38 0.47 -6.28 -1.20
N PHE A 39 0.16 -5.91 -2.45
CA PHE A 39 -1.21 -5.56 -2.85
C PHE A 39 -2.19 -6.71 -2.59
N ASP A 40 -1.83 -7.92 -3.02
CA ASP A 40 -2.66 -9.11 -2.86
C ASP A 40 -2.87 -9.43 -1.36
N SER A 41 -1.87 -9.18 -0.51
CA SER A 41 -2.02 -9.31 0.96
C SER A 41 -3.04 -8.34 1.55
N TYR A 42 -3.08 -7.09 1.09
CA TYR A 42 -4.10 -6.12 1.50
C TYR A 42 -5.51 -6.49 1.00
N MET A 43 -5.60 -7.12 -0.16
CA MET A 43 -6.88 -7.57 -0.71
C MET A 43 -7.43 -8.80 0.04
N ALA A 44 -6.54 -9.67 0.51
CA ALA A 44 -6.86 -10.86 1.29
C ALA A 44 -7.22 -10.54 2.76
N ASP A 45 -6.70 -9.43 3.31
CA ASP A 45 -7.04 -8.98 4.67
C ASP A 45 -8.48 -8.42 4.75
N SER A 46 -9.41 -9.28 5.20
CA SER A 46 -10.81 -8.91 5.43
C SER A 46 -11.01 -7.99 6.64
N SER A 47 -10.08 -7.99 7.59
CA SER A 47 -10.09 -7.12 8.77
C SER A 47 -9.64 -5.70 8.44
N ARG A 48 -8.91 -5.53 7.32
CA ARG A 48 -8.34 -4.25 6.87
C ARG A 48 -7.47 -3.59 7.95
N ALA A 49 -6.79 -4.39 8.77
CA ALA A 49 -5.94 -3.90 9.85
C ALA A 49 -4.89 -2.92 9.33
N TRP A 50 -4.38 -3.15 8.11
CA TRP A 50 -3.44 -2.30 7.42
C TRP A 50 -3.86 -0.83 7.31
N VAL A 51 -5.17 -0.52 7.23
CA VAL A 51 -5.68 0.86 7.14
C VAL A 51 -5.32 1.69 8.37
N ASN A 52 -5.27 1.06 9.54
CA ASN A 52 -4.99 1.74 10.82
C ASN A 52 -3.51 1.80 11.15
N HIS A 53 -2.68 0.99 10.49
CA HIS A 53 -1.23 1.06 10.67
C HIS A 53 -0.67 2.31 9.97
N PRO A 54 0.21 3.10 10.60
CA PRO A 54 0.88 4.20 9.93
C PRO A 54 1.73 3.66 8.77
N ALA A 55 1.62 4.31 7.61
CA ALA A 55 2.48 4.03 6.47
C ALA A 55 3.91 4.50 6.78
N GLY A 56 4.90 3.63 6.62
CA GLY A 56 6.31 4.04 6.62
C GLY A 56 6.65 4.88 5.38
N PRO A 57 7.81 5.56 5.36
CA PRO A 57 8.46 5.89 4.09
C PRO A 57 8.71 4.55 3.39
N HIS A 58 8.66 4.37 2.07
CA HIS A 58 8.64 3.08 1.33
C HIS A 58 7.22 2.67 0.97
N GLU A 59 6.30 2.60 1.92
CA GLU A 59 4.87 2.40 1.68
C GLU A 59 4.29 3.48 0.74
N TYR A 60 4.68 4.74 0.96
CA TYR A 60 4.26 5.86 0.10
C TYR A 60 4.87 5.83 -1.30
N ALA A 61 6.10 5.34 -1.46
CA ALA A 61 6.80 5.37 -2.76
C ALA A 61 6.37 4.24 -3.69
N SER A 62 6.03 3.06 -3.15
CA SER A 62 5.58 1.93 -3.96
C SER A 62 4.21 2.15 -4.63
N GLY A 63 3.38 3.03 -4.06
CA GLY A 63 2.00 3.31 -4.50
C GLY A 63 1.00 2.19 -4.21
N VAL A 64 1.45 1.04 -3.70
CA VAL A 64 0.63 -0.17 -3.47
C VAL A 64 -0.53 0.11 -2.52
N ARG A 65 -0.25 0.84 -1.44
CA ARG A 65 -1.23 1.13 -0.40
C ARG A 65 -2.31 2.10 -0.89
N LEU A 66 -1.93 3.11 -1.68
CA LEU A 66 -2.88 4.01 -2.34
C LEU A 66 -3.78 3.25 -3.33
N MET A 67 -3.22 2.34 -4.10
CA MET A 67 -4.00 1.45 -4.99
C MET A 67 -4.95 0.56 -4.20
N ALA A 68 -4.53 0.04 -3.04
CA ALA A 68 -5.39 -0.76 -2.17
C ALA A 68 -6.57 0.06 -1.63
N PHE A 69 -6.35 1.30 -1.20
CA PHE A 69 -7.43 2.22 -0.81
C PHE A 69 -8.42 2.46 -1.94
N SER A 70 -7.95 2.77 -3.15
CA SER A 70 -8.81 2.95 -4.32
C SER A 70 -9.66 1.71 -4.61
N LYS A 71 -9.04 0.52 -4.58
CA LYS A 71 -9.71 -0.75 -4.89
C LYS A 71 -10.77 -1.11 -3.83
N LYS A 72 -10.43 -0.93 -2.55
CA LYS A 72 -11.31 -1.26 -1.42
C LYS A 72 -12.30 -0.15 -1.07
N ARG A 73 -12.26 1.02 -1.72
CA ARG A 73 -13.03 2.22 -1.32
C ARG A 73 -14.50 1.96 -0.97
N LYS A 74 -15.19 1.10 -1.71
CA LYS A 74 -16.61 0.77 -1.49
C LYS A 74 -16.83 -0.06 -0.22
N GLU A 75 -15.84 -0.85 0.19
CA GLU A 75 -15.86 -1.70 1.38
C GLU A 75 -15.41 -0.95 2.65
N LEU A 76 -14.66 0.14 2.49
CA LEU A 76 -14.17 0.92 3.63
C LEU A 76 -15.33 1.53 4.41
N ASN A 77 -15.20 1.74 5.71
CA ASN A 77 -16.10 2.61 6.47
C ASN A 77 -15.65 4.09 6.39
N CYS A 78 -16.45 5.02 6.92
CA CYS A 78 -16.14 6.45 6.82
C CYS A 78 -14.85 6.88 7.50
N ASN A 79 -14.47 6.23 8.62
CA ASN A 79 -13.20 6.49 9.29
C ASN A 79 -12.02 6.00 8.45
N GLU A 80 -12.15 4.81 7.86
CA GLU A 80 -11.14 4.23 6.97
C GLU A 80 -10.97 5.05 5.68
N LEU A 81 -12.08 5.54 5.10
CA LEU A 81 -12.05 6.46 3.97
C LEU A 81 -11.31 7.76 4.30
N ALA A 82 -11.61 8.36 5.46
CA ALA A 82 -10.95 9.59 5.91
C ALA A 82 -9.45 9.38 6.11
N ARG A 83 -9.05 8.23 6.68
CA ARG A 83 -7.63 7.85 6.83
C ARG A 83 -6.95 7.69 5.47
N GLY A 84 -7.56 6.93 4.56
CA GLY A 84 -7.02 6.74 3.20
C GLY A 84 -6.89 8.05 2.44
N LYS A 85 -7.87 8.95 2.57
CA LYS A 85 -7.82 10.28 1.98
C LYS A 85 -6.69 11.12 2.56
N ALA A 86 -6.56 11.16 3.89
CA ALA A 86 -5.49 11.90 4.56
C ALA A 86 -4.09 11.33 4.23
N GLU A 87 -3.99 10.04 3.94
CA GLU A 87 -2.76 9.42 3.42
C GLU A 87 -2.47 9.87 1.99
N ALA A 88 -3.47 9.82 1.11
CA ALA A 88 -3.35 10.25 -0.28
C ALA A 88 -3.02 11.74 -0.42
N ASP A 89 -3.60 12.60 0.43
CA ASP A 89 -3.31 14.05 0.43
C ASP A 89 -1.85 14.36 0.80
N ARG A 90 -1.22 13.52 1.64
CA ARG A 90 0.19 13.65 2.02
C ARG A 90 1.17 13.10 0.98
N GLY A 91 0.69 12.27 0.04
CA GLY A 91 1.54 11.60 -0.96
C GLY A 91 2.46 12.56 -1.74
N PRO A 92 1.94 13.65 -2.35
CA PRO A 92 2.77 14.57 -3.12
C PRO A 92 3.91 15.22 -2.33
N SER A 93 3.67 15.63 -1.08
CA SER A 93 4.70 16.26 -0.23
C SER A 93 5.67 15.23 0.34
N ALA A 94 5.21 14.00 0.62
CA ALA A 94 6.07 12.90 1.06
C ALA A 94 7.07 12.48 -0.02
N LEU A 95 6.73 12.62 -1.30
CA LEU A 95 7.60 12.27 -2.43
C LEU A 95 8.56 13.41 -2.84
N SER A 96 8.22 14.68 -2.56
CA SER A 96 9.05 15.84 -2.95
C SER A 96 10.07 16.27 -1.88
N GLY A 97 9.91 15.87 -0.62
CA GLY A 97 10.74 16.31 0.51
C GLY A 97 12.11 15.62 0.68
N GLY A 98 12.64 14.96 -0.36
CA GLY A 98 13.95 14.29 -0.29
C GLY A 98 13.98 12.97 0.51
N GLY A 99 12.83 12.47 0.96
CA GLY A 99 12.70 11.22 1.73
C GLY A 99 12.99 9.94 0.94
N TYR A 100 13.27 10.02 -0.35
CA TYR A 100 13.55 8.88 -1.23
C TYR A 100 14.80 9.12 -2.08
N LEU A 101 15.96 8.92 -1.46
CA LEU A 101 17.24 8.86 -2.17
C LEU A 101 17.15 7.74 -3.22
N GLY A 102 17.26 8.10 -4.51
CA GLY A 102 17.30 7.16 -5.63
C GLY A 102 16.06 7.09 -6.53
N LEU A 103 15.01 7.89 -6.29
CA LEU A 103 13.90 8.00 -7.23
C LEU A 103 14.17 9.02 -8.35
N THR A 104 13.77 8.67 -9.56
CA THR A 104 13.76 9.60 -10.70
C THR A 104 12.62 10.60 -10.59
N THR A 105 12.77 11.78 -11.20
CA THR A 105 11.70 12.78 -11.30
C THR A 105 10.42 12.20 -11.89
N ALA A 106 10.54 11.28 -12.85
CA ALA A 106 9.41 10.60 -13.46
C ALA A 106 8.66 9.68 -12.47
N GLN A 107 9.38 8.95 -11.61
CA GLN A 107 8.76 8.12 -10.56
C GLN A 107 8.05 8.98 -9.51
N ILE A 108 8.67 10.08 -9.09
CA ILE A 108 8.08 11.05 -8.16
C ILE A 108 6.77 11.63 -8.75
N ALA A 109 6.82 12.06 -10.01
CA ALA A 109 5.65 12.60 -10.71
C ALA A 109 4.51 11.57 -10.81
N ARG A 110 4.81 10.30 -11.16
CA ARG A 110 3.82 9.21 -11.21
C ARG A 110 3.19 8.95 -9.84
N GLY A 111 3.99 8.85 -8.78
CA GLY A 111 3.49 8.65 -7.43
C GLY A 111 2.60 9.80 -6.95
N ALA A 112 2.99 11.05 -7.24
CA ALA A 112 2.19 12.23 -6.88
C ALA A 112 0.87 12.32 -7.66
N MET A 113 0.85 11.93 -8.95
CA MET A 113 -0.38 11.85 -9.73
C MET A 113 -1.34 10.79 -9.17
N LEU A 114 -0.82 9.59 -8.88
CA LEU A 114 -1.60 8.51 -8.27
C LEU A 114 -2.22 8.97 -6.94
N ALA A 115 -1.43 9.60 -6.07
CA ALA A 115 -1.91 10.09 -4.78
C ALA A 115 -3.07 11.10 -4.94
N ARG A 116 -2.97 12.02 -5.90
CA ARG A 116 -4.05 12.98 -6.20
C ARG A 116 -5.31 12.31 -6.73
N GLU A 117 -5.18 11.30 -7.59
CA GLU A 117 -6.30 10.55 -8.13
C GLU A 117 -7.05 9.80 -7.03
N VAL A 118 -6.32 9.01 -6.23
CA VAL A 118 -6.90 8.26 -5.11
C VAL A 118 -7.55 9.20 -4.09
N SER A 119 -6.94 10.34 -3.77
CA SER A 119 -7.57 11.33 -2.87
C SER A 119 -8.93 11.80 -3.39
N ARG A 120 -9.04 12.08 -4.71
CA ARG A 120 -10.31 12.48 -5.32
C ARG A 120 -11.34 11.36 -5.29
N GLU A 121 -10.95 10.12 -5.61
CA GLU A 121 -11.86 8.98 -5.55
C GLU A 121 -12.41 8.75 -4.15
N LEU A 122 -11.55 8.79 -3.13
CA LEU A 122 -11.97 8.63 -1.74
C LEU A 122 -12.85 9.80 -1.29
N ALA A 123 -12.52 11.03 -1.67
CA ALA A 123 -13.37 12.19 -1.37
C ALA A 123 -14.76 12.08 -1.99
N GLN A 124 -14.87 11.59 -3.22
CA GLN A 124 -16.15 11.33 -3.87
C GLN A 124 -16.95 10.24 -3.16
N GLU A 125 -16.30 9.15 -2.76
CA GLU A 125 -16.95 8.06 -2.02
C GLU A 125 -17.41 8.55 -0.63
N MET A 126 -16.59 9.36 0.06
CA MET A 126 -16.97 10.02 1.31
C MET A 126 -18.19 10.92 1.11
N ALA A 127 -18.18 11.82 0.12
CA ALA A 127 -19.29 12.74 -0.15
C ALA A 127 -20.62 12.02 -0.46
N ARG A 128 -20.55 10.79 -0.98
CA ARG A 128 -21.74 9.98 -1.28
C ARG A 128 -22.41 9.39 -0.04
N ARG A 129 -21.65 9.02 1.00
CA ARG A 129 -22.18 8.18 2.10
C ARG A 129 -21.77 8.59 3.52
N CYS A 130 -20.71 9.38 3.67
CA CYS A 130 -20.23 9.88 4.95
C CYS A 130 -20.83 11.27 5.17
N ARG A 131 -21.90 11.32 5.95
CA ARG A 131 -22.56 12.57 6.35
C ARG A 131 -22.01 13.03 7.68
#